data_AF-A0A964ZJU0-F1
#
_entry.id   AF-A0A964ZJU0-F1
#
_cell.length_a   1.000
_cell.length_b   1.000
_cell.length_c   1.000
_cell.angle_alpha   90.00
_cell.angle_beta   90.00
_cell.angle_gamma   90.00
#
_symmetry.space_group_name_H-M   'P 1'
#
loop_
_entity.id
_entity.type
_entity.pdbx_description
1 polymer ?
#
loop_
_entity_poly.entity_id
_entity_poly.type
_entity_poly.pdbx_seq_one_letter_code
_entity_poly.pdbx_strand_id
1 'polypeptide(L)' 'MKPIAVDAMGGDKAPTEIVAGAKQAAAEGIPVVLVGPADLADRGDLELLVAT' A
#
# COMPACT_ATOMS: atom_id res chain seq x y z
N MET A 1 11.79 -7.64 -11.65
CA MET A 1 10.93 -8.20 -10.58
C MET A 1 9.56 -7.53 -10.70
N LYS A 2 8.45 -8.25 -10.50
CA LYS A 2 7.12 -7.62 -10.46
C LYS A 2 6.84 -7.10 -9.04
N PRO A 3 6.06 -6.02 -8.87
CA PRO A 3 5.70 -5.52 -7.55
C PRO A 3 4.76 -6.48 -6.81
N ILE A 4 4.79 -6.40 -5.49
CA ILE A 4 3.80 -7.05 -4.63
C ILE A 4 2.59 -6.12 -4.54
N ALA A 5 1.43 -6.61 -4.97
CA ALA A 5 0.16 -5.92 -4.76
C ALA A 5 -0.33 -6.17 -3.34
N VAL A 6 -0.60 -5.09 -2.60
CA VAL A 6 -1.06 -5.15 -1.20
C VAL A 6 -2.43 -4.49 -1.12
N ASP A 7 -3.44 -5.24 -0.64
CA ASP A 7 -4.74 -4.67 -0.29
C ASP A 7 -4.59 -3.75 0.91
N ALA A 8 -4.74 -2.45 0.69
CA ALA A 8 -4.60 -1.42 1.72
C ALA A 8 -5.74 -1.44 2.73
N MET A 9 -6.86 -2.10 2.43
CA MET A 9 -8.10 -2.04 3.21
C MET A 9 -8.33 -3.26 4.08
N GLY A 10 -7.50 -4.30 3.95
CA GLY A 10 -7.64 -5.55 4.67
C GLY A 10 -7.10 -5.49 6.11
N GLY A 11 -7.95 -5.83 7.08
CA GLY A 11 -7.56 -6.09 8.47
C GLY A 11 -7.98 -5.01 9.48
N ASP A 12 -7.91 -5.36 10.77
CA ASP A 12 -8.49 -4.58 11.88
C ASP A 12 -7.91 -3.17 12.03
N LYS A 13 -6.70 -2.94 11.54
CA LYS A 13 -5.97 -1.65 11.63
C LYS A 13 -5.70 -1.03 10.26
N ALA A 14 -6.40 -1.48 9.23
CA ALA A 14 -6.37 -0.86 7.93
C ALA A 14 -7.08 0.50 7.96
N PRO A 15 -6.69 1.46 7.10
CA PRO A 15 -5.56 1.37 6.16
C PRO A 15 -4.19 1.64 6.82
N THR A 16 -4.17 2.19 8.02
CA THR A 16 -2.98 2.79 8.64
C THR A 16 -1.78 1.85 8.74
N GLU A 17 -1.96 0.66 9.33
CA GLU A 17 -0.84 -0.28 9.54
C GLU A 17 -0.38 -0.93 8.23
N ILE A 18 -1.30 -1.15 7.29
CA ILE A 18 -0.95 -1.74 6.00
C ILE A 18 -0.09 -0.78 5.20
N VAL A 19 -0.49 0.49 5.13
CA VAL A 19 0.29 1.54 4.47
C VAL A 19 1.64 1.75 5.17
N ALA A 20 1.69 1.67 6.50
CA ALA A 20 2.94 1.77 7.26
C ALA A 20 3.92 0.63 6.91
N GLY A 21 3.44 -0.61 6.89
CA GLY A 21 4.24 -1.77 6.50
C GLY A 21 4.70 -1.73 5.04
N ALA A 22 3.82 -1.30 4.12
CA ALA A 22 4.17 -1.13 2.71
C ALA A 22 5.30 -0.11 2.50
N LYS A 23 5.28 1.01 3.24
CA LYS A 23 6.36 2.00 3.21
C LYS A 23 7.68 1.45 3.73
N GLN A 24 7.65 0.64 4.79
CA GLN A 24 8.84 -0.02 5.33
C GLN A 24 9.44 -0.98 4.28
N ALA A 25 8.62 -1.82 3.64
CA ALA A 25 9.07 -2.74 2.61
C ALA A 25 9.69 -2.01 1.39
N ALA A 26 9.06 -0.90 0.97
CA ALA A 26 9.61 -0.07 -0.11
C ALA A 26 10.95 0.57 0.26
N ALA A 27 11.13 1.00 1.51
CA ALA A 27 12.41 1.51 2.01
C ALA A 27 13.52 0.44 2.02
N GLU A 28 13.16 -0.84 2.14
CA GLU A 28 14.07 -1.99 1.99
C GLU A 28 14.32 -2.39 0.53
N GLY A 29 13.75 -1.67 -0.43
CA GLY A 29 13.93 -1.91 -1.87
C GLY A 29 12.98 -2.95 -2.47
N ILE A 30 11.94 -3.36 -1.75
CA ILE A 30 10.92 -4.28 -2.24
C ILE A 30 9.89 -3.47 -3.04
N PRO A 31 9.67 -3.74 -4.33
CA PRO A 31 8.67 -3.01 -5.11
C PRO A 31 7.24 -3.35 -4.63
N VAL A 32 6.49 -2.34 -4.20
CA VAL A 32 5.11 -2.48 -3.69
C VAL A 32 4.17 -1.59 -4.47
N VAL A 33 2.96 -2.10 -4.74
CA VAL A 33 1.83 -1.32 -5.23
C VAL A 33 0.66 -1.52 -4.28
N LEU A 34 0.02 -0.42 -3.86
CA LEU A 34 -1.17 -0.47 -3.01
C LEU A 34 -2.42 -0.65 -3.87
N VAL A 35 -3.38 -1.40 -3.37
CA VAL A 35 -4.72 -1.54 -3.95
C VAL A 35 -5.73 -1.01 -2.95
N GLY A 36 -6.58 -0.07 -3.36
CA GLY A 36 -7.52 0.57 -2.45
C GLY A 36 -8.29 1.74 -3.08
N PRO A 37 -9.05 2.51 -2.29
CA PRO A 37 -9.88 3.59 -2.80
C PRO A 37 -9.03 4.77 -3.30
N ALA A 38 -9.58 5.57 -4.21
CA ALA A 38 -8.86 6.68 -4.84
C ALA A 38 -8.40 7.76 -3.85
N ASP A 39 -9.05 7.86 -2.70
CA ASP A 39 -8.75 8.79 -1.61
C ASP A 39 -7.87 8.18 -0.50
N LEU A 40 -7.23 7.04 -0.76
CA LEU A 40 -6.30 6.42 0.19
C LEU A 40 -5.17 7.39 0.59
N ALA A 41 -5.24 7.86 1.83
CA ALA A 41 -4.31 8.82 2.41
C ALA A 41 -2.98 8.17 2.85
N ASP A 42 -1.99 9.02 3.16
CA ASP A 42 -0.72 8.66 3.81
C ASP A 42 0.17 7.62 3.12
N ARG A 43 -0.10 7.31 1.84
CA ARG A 43 0.67 6.37 1.01
C ARG A 43 2.04 6.89 0.54
N GLY A 44 2.29 8.18 0.64
CA GLY A 44 3.51 8.80 0.09
C GLY A 44 3.63 8.56 -1.41
N ASP A 45 4.81 8.12 -1.86
CA ASP A 45 5.13 7.89 -3.27
C ASP A 45 4.74 6.49 -3.78
N LEU A 46 4.15 5.64 -2.92
CA LEU A 46 3.72 4.30 -3.33
C LEU A 46 2.63 4.39 -4.41
N GLU A 47 2.81 3.66 -5.51
CA GLU A 47 1.82 3.55 -6.57
C GLU A 47 0.50 3.00 -6.01
N LEU A 48 -0.62 3.52 -6.51
CA LEU A 48 -1.96 3.10 -6.13
C LEU A 48 -2.71 2.59 -7.35
N LEU A 49 -3.17 1.35 -7.28
CA LEU A 49 -4.18 0.80 -8.16
C LEU A 49 -5.55 1.01 -7.50
N VAL A 50 -6.33 1.90 -8.10
CA VAL A 50 -7.67 2.21 -7.57
C VAL A 50 -8.58 0.99 -7.72
N ALA A 51 -9.19 0.58 -6.61
CA ALA A 51 -10.21 -0.45 -6.54
C ALA A 51 -11.40 0.05 -5.70
N THR A 52 -12.61 -0.33 -6.12
CA THR A 52 -13.89 0.01 -5.49
C THR A 52 -14.46 -1.15 -4.70
#